data_AF-T1GQ94-F1
#
_entry.id   AF-T1GQ94-F1
#
_cell.length_a   1.000
_cell.length_b   1.000
_cell.length_c   1.000
_cell.angle_alpha   90.00
_cell.angle_beta   90.00
_cell.angle_gamma   90.00
#
_symmetry.space_group_name_H-M   'P 1'
#
loop_
_entity.id
_entity.type
_entity.pdbx_description
1 polymer ?
#
loop_
_entity_poly.entity_id
_entity_poly.type
_entity_poly.pdbx_seq_one_letter_code
_entity_poly.pdbx_strand_id
1 'polypeptide(L)'
;MLSTIILKKSKKVISKCSRLSLNYRQNSSDSADISDFVPESTSFDTKQLLNFKKTLRSQNIPFKDGYTCIQTECRMCNLKCSTRPQVFLNKTTGALICPNCEVNKPLASVLQNYISSSSRNATDSNQTHYEIRDFIDSLSPSGDIVEVLKLPDLKIDVLKKFGVVQNIGKHTLHFPLKNVAGICTGEKILNYDRNFEEETVPSEKCSGVLCHSNGKATKAILVLSVMDFLALCTQKLDE
;
A
#
# COMPACT_ATOMS: atom_id res chain seq x y z
N MET A 1 15.27 42.89 24.93
CA MET A 1 16.31 41.83 25.03
C MET A 1 15.97 40.94 26.20
N LEU A 2 15.69 39.66 25.94
CA LEU A 2 16.18 38.48 26.65
C LEU A 2 15.30 37.29 26.29
N SER A 3 15.84 36.50 25.37
CA SER A 3 15.42 35.18 24.95
C SER A 3 15.45 34.21 26.13
N THR A 4 14.50 33.28 26.21
CA THR A 4 14.78 31.96 26.81
C THR A 4 13.97 30.88 26.10
N ILE A 5 14.70 30.07 25.36
CA ILE A 5 14.30 28.81 24.75
C ILE A 5 14.37 27.74 25.82
N ILE A 6 13.33 26.92 25.99
CA ILE A 6 13.44 25.63 26.68
C ILE A 6 13.01 24.52 25.71
N LEU A 7 14.02 23.73 25.30
CA LEU A 7 13.91 22.50 24.54
C LEU A 7 13.92 21.27 25.47
N LYS A 8 13.35 20.17 24.93
CA LYS A 8 13.41 18.74 25.33
C LYS A 8 12.26 18.30 26.25
N LYS A 9 11.53 17.23 25.95
CA LYS A 9 12.03 15.88 25.62
C LYS A 9 11.15 15.09 24.65
N SER A 10 11.82 14.38 23.76
CA SER A 10 11.32 13.36 22.85
C SER A 10 10.71 12.17 23.61
N LYS A 11 9.49 11.77 23.24
CA LYS A 11 8.98 10.41 23.49
C LYS A 11 8.90 9.68 22.15
N LYS A 12 9.69 8.61 22.05
CA LYS A 12 9.78 7.69 20.93
C LYS A 12 8.50 6.87 20.89
N VAL A 13 7.55 7.24 20.02
CA VAL A 13 6.33 6.44 19.81
C VAL A 13 6.67 5.34 18.82
N ILE A 14 6.83 4.12 19.33
CA ILE A 14 6.86 2.90 18.52
C ILE A 14 5.40 2.66 18.11
N SER A 15 5.06 2.97 16.85
CA SER A 15 3.76 2.57 16.31
C SER A 15 3.79 1.06 16.06
N LYS A 16 3.09 0.31 16.92
CA LYS A 16 2.74 -1.08 16.63
C LYS A 16 1.65 -1.04 15.57
N CYS A 17 2.03 -1.35 14.33
CA CYS A 17 1.10 -1.50 13.22
C CYS A 17 0.14 -2.66 13.54
N SER A 18 -1.14 -2.32 13.73
CA SER A 18 -2.23 -3.27 13.95
C SER A 18 -2.42 -4.14 12.71
N ARG A 19 -2.45 -5.46 12.91
CA ARG A 19 -2.67 -6.47 11.88
C ARG A 19 -4.05 -6.28 11.27
N LEU A 20 -4.12 -5.75 10.04
CA LEU A 20 -5.26 -5.93 9.16
C LEU A 20 -5.04 -7.23 8.38
N SER A 21 -5.84 -8.25 8.68
CA SER A 21 -5.99 -9.43 7.82
C SER A 21 -6.95 -9.08 6.69
N LEU A 22 -6.43 -8.78 5.51
CA LEU A 22 -7.24 -8.67 4.30
C LEU A 22 -7.53 -10.07 3.78
N ASN A 23 -8.76 -10.54 3.95
CA ASN A 23 -9.27 -11.67 3.19
C ASN A 23 -9.54 -11.19 1.76
N TYR A 24 -8.79 -11.76 0.82
CA TYR A 24 -8.95 -11.55 -0.62
C TYR A 24 -10.30 -12.11 -1.07
N ARG A 25 -11.16 -11.27 -1.64
CA ARG A 25 -12.45 -11.68 -2.20
C ARG A 25 -12.27 -11.97 -3.70
N GLN A 26 -12.66 -13.18 -4.07
CA GLN A 26 -12.65 -13.71 -5.43
C GLN A 26 -13.66 -12.95 -6.31
N ASN A 27 -13.28 -12.66 -7.55
CA ASN A 27 -14.18 -12.16 -8.58
C ASN A 27 -15.22 -13.23 -8.95
N SER A 28 -16.49 -12.83 -9.10
CA SER A 28 -17.55 -13.66 -9.66
C SER A 28 -18.42 -12.86 -10.63
N SER A 29 -18.45 -13.28 -11.89
CA SER A 29 -19.62 -13.27 -12.78
C SER A 29 -19.18 -13.77 -14.17
N ASP A 30 -19.43 -15.04 -14.48
CA ASP A 30 -20.51 -15.45 -15.40
C ASP A 30 -20.36 -16.92 -15.83
N SER A 31 -21.52 -17.56 -15.87
CA SER A 31 -21.78 -18.99 -16.02
C SER A 31 -21.59 -19.50 -17.46
N ALA A 32 -20.77 -20.55 -17.62
CA ALA A 32 -21.02 -21.65 -18.56
C ALA A 32 -20.07 -22.83 -18.24
N ASP A 33 -20.67 -24.03 -18.17
CA ASP A 33 -20.12 -25.38 -18.25
C ASP A 33 -19.10 -25.85 -17.19
N ILE A 34 -19.66 -26.61 -16.24
CA ILE A 34 -18.98 -27.43 -15.26
C ILE A 34 -18.63 -28.78 -15.91
N SER A 35 -17.38 -28.94 -16.31
CA SER A 35 -16.72 -30.25 -16.34
C SER A 35 -15.21 -30.09 -16.14
N ASP A 36 -14.73 -30.65 -15.03
CA ASP A 36 -13.36 -31.06 -14.77
C ASP A 36 -12.24 -30.03 -14.93
N PHE A 37 -12.07 -29.18 -13.91
CA PHE A 37 -10.76 -28.64 -13.57
C PHE A 37 -10.59 -28.61 -12.05
N VAL A 38 -10.11 -29.72 -11.49
CA VAL A 38 -9.51 -29.71 -10.15
C VAL A 38 -8.20 -28.94 -10.30
N PRO A 39 -8.01 -27.76 -9.66
CA PRO A 39 -6.70 -27.13 -9.66
C PRO A 39 -5.81 -28.02 -8.82
N GLU A 40 -4.95 -28.76 -9.50
CA GLU A 40 -3.88 -29.56 -8.92
C GLU A 40 -3.12 -28.68 -7.92
N SER A 41 -3.33 -28.95 -6.63
CA SER A 41 -2.65 -28.29 -5.54
C SER A 41 -1.17 -28.66 -5.66
N THR A 42 -0.42 -27.87 -6.42
CA THR A 42 1.03 -28.00 -6.52
C THR A 42 1.59 -27.69 -5.14
N SER A 43 1.76 -28.75 -4.36
CA SER A 43 2.30 -28.69 -3.00
C SER A 43 3.66 -28.05 -3.06
N PHE A 44 3.82 -26.89 -2.42
CA PHE A 44 5.11 -26.24 -2.32
C PHE A 44 6.14 -27.19 -1.71
N ASP A 45 7.22 -27.44 -2.45
CA ASP A 45 8.22 -28.46 -2.09
C ASP A 45 9.02 -28.02 -0.86
N THR A 46 8.99 -28.85 0.19
CA THR A 46 9.75 -28.65 1.43
C THR A 46 11.25 -28.50 1.16
N LYS A 47 11.78 -29.15 0.11
CA LYS A 47 13.19 -29.01 -0.30
C LYS A 47 13.52 -27.60 -0.77
N GLN A 48 12.61 -26.92 -1.49
CA GLN A 48 12.82 -25.54 -1.92
C GLN A 48 12.93 -24.59 -0.73
N LEU A 49 12.11 -24.80 0.30
CA LEU A 49 12.17 -24.02 1.54
C LEU A 49 13.50 -24.21 2.28
N LEU A 50 13.98 -25.45 2.38
CA LEU A 50 15.26 -25.77 3.02
C LEU A 50 16.43 -25.16 2.25
N ASN A 51 16.42 -25.26 0.93
CA ASN A 51 17.45 -24.67 0.08
C ASN A 51 17.46 -23.14 0.21
N PHE A 52 16.28 -22.50 0.24
CA PHE A 52 16.20 -21.07 0.46
C PHE A 52 16.76 -20.64 1.82
N LYS A 53 16.45 -21.35 2.92
CA LYS A 53 17.07 -21.09 4.23
C LYS A 53 18.60 -21.22 4.18
N LYS A 54 19.13 -22.22 3.46
CA LYS A 54 20.58 -22.37 3.25
C LYS A 54 21.16 -21.17 2.49
N THR A 55 20.50 -20.70 1.44
CA THR A 55 20.90 -19.50 0.69
C THR A 55 20.91 -18.26 1.56
N LEU A 56 19.90 -18.04 2.39
CA LEU A 56 19.87 -16.90 3.31
C LEU A 56 21.05 -16.92 4.29
N ARG A 57 21.39 -18.11 4.82
CA ARG A 57 22.55 -18.29 5.71
C ARG A 57 23.87 -18.07 4.97
N SER A 58 24.05 -18.64 3.79
CA SER A 58 25.31 -18.52 3.03
C SER A 58 25.59 -17.09 2.59
N GLN A 59 24.54 -16.29 2.35
CA GLN A 59 24.63 -14.89 1.96
C GLN A 59 24.60 -13.91 3.14
N ASN A 60 24.65 -14.40 4.40
CA ASN A 60 24.56 -13.60 5.62
C ASN A 60 23.33 -12.66 5.63
N ILE A 61 22.19 -13.13 5.12
CA ILE A 61 20.94 -12.37 5.11
C ILE A 61 20.17 -12.67 6.40
N PRO A 62 19.88 -11.66 7.23
CA PRO A 62 19.14 -11.88 8.47
C PRO A 62 17.70 -12.31 8.14
N PHE A 63 17.23 -13.37 8.78
CA PHE A 63 15.86 -13.84 8.63
C PHE A 63 15.29 -14.33 9.97
N LYS A 64 13.96 -14.26 10.10
CA LYS A 64 13.20 -14.78 11.22
C LYS A 64 12.26 -15.88 10.73
N ASP A 65 12.40 -17.05 11.33
CA ASP A 65 11.59 -18.22 11.00
C ASP A 65 10.34 -18.26 11.89
N GLY A 66 9.19 -17.80 11.38
CA GLY A 66 7.91 -17.83 12.10
C GLY A 66 7.14 -19.14 11.86
N TYR A 67 5.99 -19.31 12.50
CA TYR A 67 5.18 -20.53 12.33
C TYR A 67 4.71 -20.75 10.88
N THR A 68 4.13 -19.72 10.27
CA THR A 68 3.53 -19.78 8.93
C THR A 68 4.39 -19.16 7.84
N CYS A 69 5.36 -18.33 8.20
CA CYS A 69 6.18 -17.60 7.23
C CYS A 69 7.63 -17.44 7.67
N ILE A 70 8.51 -17.24 6.70
CA ILE A 70 9.87 -16.75 6.91
C ILE A 70 9.87 -15.26 6.59
N GLN A 71 10.42 -14.46 7.50
CA GLN A 71 10.59 -13.01 7.33
C GLN A 71 12.05 -12.73 7.01
N THR A 72 12.34 -11.98 5.96
CA THR A 72 13.71 -11.61 5.57
C THR A 72 13.71 -10.22 4.93
N GLU A 73 14.86 -9.70 4.57
CA GLU A 73 14.99 -8.48 3.78
C GLU A 73 14.60 -8.73 2.31
N CYS A 74 13.83 -7.83 1.71
CA CYS A 74 13.46 -7.89 0.31
C CYS A 74 14.64 -7.50 -0.59
N ARG A 75 15.07 -8.41 -1.47
CA ARG A 75 16.11 -8.15 -2.49
C ARG A 75 15.58 -7.60 -3.81
N MET A 76 14.26 -7.43 -3.93
CA MET A 76 13.61 -6.89 -5.14
C MET A 76 13.19 -5.42 -5.01
N CYS A 77 13.27 -4.84 -3.80
CA CYS A 77 13.00 -3.42 -3.60
C CYS A 77 14.20 -2.58 -4.02
N ASN A 78 13.95 -1.49 -4.75
CA ASN A 78 14.99 -0.50 -5.03
C ASN A 78 15.45 0.19 -3.73
N LEU A 79 16.76 0.24 -3.47
CA LEU A 79 17.41 0.60 -2.19
C LEU A 79 17.23 2.06 -1.73
N LYS A 80 16.37 2.86 -2.39
CA LYS A 80 16.16 4.27 -2.02
C LYS A 80 15.39 4.45 -0.70
N CYS A 81 14.84 3.37 -0.12
CA CYS A 81 14.25 3.41 1.22
C CYS A 81 15.32 3.36 2.32
N SER A 82 15.28 4.30 3.25
CA SER A 82 16.18 4.38 4.43
C SER A 82 16.13 3.15 5.35
N THR A 83 15.15 2.28 5.17
CA THR A 83 15.00 1.02 5.93
C THR A 83 14.96 -0.14 4.95
N ARG A 84 15.61 -1.25 5.29
CA ARG A 84 15.57 -2.47 4.45
C ARG A 84 14.15 -3.06 4.55
N PRO A 85 13.37 -3.07 3.45
CA PRO A 85 11.99 -3.51 3.51
C PRO A 85 11.92 -5.01 3.82
N GLN A 86 11.00 -5.41 4.69
CA GLN A 86 10.78 -6.81 5.03
C GLN A 86 9.89 -7.49 4.00
N VAL A 87 10.18 -8.75 3.73
CA VAL A 87 9.41 -9.64 2.86
C VAL A 87 9.02 -10.90 3.61
N PHE A 88 7.87 -11.48 3.24
CA PHE A 88 7.28 -12.64 3.88
C PHE A 88 7.17 -13.78 2.89
N LEU A 89 7.84 -14.89 3.16
CA LEU A 89 7.65 -16.14 2.42
C LEU A 89 6.66 -17.02 3.18
N ASN A 90 5.51 -17.30 2.58
CA ASN A 90 4.54 -18.25 3.13
C ASN A 90 5.08 -19.68 2.97
N LYS A 91 5.19 -20.41 4.08
CA LYS A 91 5.71 -21.80 4.10
C LYS A 91 4.76 -22.81 3.48
N THR A 92 3.47 -22.53 3.47
CA THR A 92 2.44 -23.42 2.93
C THR A 92 2.32 -23.25 1.42
N THR A 93 2.29 -22.01 0.93
CA THR A 93 2.08 -21.73 -0.50
C THR A 93 3.37 -21.52 -1.28
N GLY A 94 4.50 -21.27 -0.61
CA GLY A 94 5.74 -20.89 -1.27
C GLY A 94 5.73 -19.48 -1.87
N ALA A 95 4.67 -18.70 -1.64
CA ALA A 95 4.54 -17.34 -2.16
C ALA A 95 5.39 -16.36 -1.34
N LEU A 96 6.19 -15.56 -2.02
CA LEU A 96 6.98 -14.49 -1.46
C LEU A 96 6.24 -13.16 -1.68
N ILE A 97 5.91 -12.49 -0.57
CA ILE A 97 5.07 -11.30 -0.52
C ILE A 97 5.85 -10.14 0.08
N CYS A 98 6.08 -9.09 -0.70
CA CYS A 98 6.71 -7.86 -0.23
C CYS A 98 5.68 -6.73 -0.23
N PRO A 99 5.33 -6.15 0.94
CA PRO A 99 4.39 -5.03 1.01
C PRO A 99 4.95 -3.74 0.40
N ASN A 100 6.27 -3.64 0.18
CA ASN A 100 6.92 -2.41 -0.27
C ASN A 100 7.04 -2.32 -1.80
N CYS A 101 7.37 -3.42 -2.47
CA CYS A 101 7.45 -3.48 -3.93
C CYS A 101 6.29 -4.23 -4.57
N GLU A 102 5.31 -4.64 -3.76
CA GLU A 102 4.10 -5.35 -4.18
C GLU A 102 4.38 -6.66 -4.93
N VAL A 103 5.58 -7.22 -4.76
CA VAL A 103 5.90 -8.54 -5.28
C VAL A 103 5.04 -9.57 -4.54
N ASN A 104 4.25 -10.33 -5.29
CA ASN A 104 3.57 -11.54 -4.87
C ASN A 104 3.87 -12.63 -5.92
N LYS A 105 4.97 -13.35 -5.75
CA LYS A 105 5.44 -14.35 -6.71
C LYS A 105 5.86 -15.65 -6.00
N PRO A 106 5.77 -16.82 -6.66
CA PRO A 106 6.34 -18.06 -6.12
C PRO A 106 7.83 -17.91 -5.85
N LEU A 107 8.33 -18.56 -4.80
CA LEU A 107 9.74 -18.53 -4.41
C LEU A 107 10.68 -18.89 -5.57
N ALA A 108 10.33 -19.89 -6.37
CA ALA A 108 11.11 -20.33 -7.52
C ALA A 108 11.41 -19.18 -8.50
N SER A 109 10.44 -18.28 -8.72
CA SER A 109 10.57 -17.16 -9.66
C SER A 109 11.45 -16.03 -9.15
N VAL A 110 11.71 -15.96 -7.84
CA VAL A 110 12.45 -14.85 -7.21
C VAL A 110 13.76 -15.29 -6.56
N LEU A 111 14.04 -16.60 -6.52
CA LEU A 111 15.19 -17.18 -5.85
C LEU A 111 16.52 -16.62 -6.36
N GLN A 112 16.63 -16.35 -7.67
CA GLN A 112 17.85 -15.82 -8.28
C GLN A 112 18.29 -14.47 -7.67
N ASN A 113 17.34 -13.64 -7.25
CA ASN A 113 17.62 -12.35 -6.59
C ASN A 113 18.25 -12.51 -5.20
N TYR A 114 18.14 -13.69 -4.59
CA TYR A 114 18.75 -14.03 -3.31
C TYR A 114 20.06 -14.82 -3.46
N ILE A 115 20.26 -15.49 -4.59
CA ILE A 115 21.50 -16.22 -4.89
C ILE A 115 22.59 -15.26 -5.38
N SER A 116 22.21 -14.31 -6.24
CA SER A 116 23.16 -13.37 -6.85
C SER A 116 23.58 -12.31 -5.85
N SER A 117 24.79 -12.45 -5.29
CA SER A 117 25.45 -11.45 -4.43
C SER A 117 25.66 -10.09 -5.13
N SER A 118 25.53 -10.05 -6.46
CA SER A 118 25.87 -8.90 -7.30
C SER A 118 24.71 -8.20 -8.01
N SER A 119 23.46 -8.67 -7.95
CA SER A 119 22.36 -7.95 -8.63
C SER A 119 21.66 -6.97 -7.69
N ARG A 120 22.41 -5.98 -7.18
CA ARG A 120 21.79 -4.73 -6.71
C ARG A 120 21.12 -3.94 -7.86
N ASN A 121 21.32 -4.41 -9.10
CA ASN A 121 20.76 -3.86 -10.33
C ASN A 121 20.03 -4.93 -11.17
N ALA A 122 19.22 -5.80 -10.56
CA ALA A 122 18.20 -6.52 -11.34
C ALA A 122 17.03 -5.56 -11.58
N THR A 123 17.18 -4.73 -12.61
CA THR A 123 16.08 -4.08 -13.32
C THR A 123 15.15 -5.16 -13.86
N ASP A 124 14.19 -5.61 -13.05
CA ASP A 124 12.93 -6.11 -13.58
C ASP A 124 11.95 -4.94 -13.53
N SER A 125 11.96 -4.21 -14.64
CA SER A 125 11.18 -3.03 -14.96
C SER A 125 9.69 -3.36 -14.91
N ASN A 126 9.11 -3.31 -13.72
CA ASN A 126 7.68 -3.10 -13.52
C ASN A 126 7.37 -2.44 -12.16
N GLN A 127 8.41 -2.03 -11.42
CA GLN A 127 8.24 -1.13 -10.30
C GLN A 127 8.08 0.28 -10.89
N THR A 128 6.88 0.58 -11.40
CA THR A 128 6.42 1.96 -11.52
C THR A 128 6.30 2.49 -10.11
N HIS A 129 7.45 2.86 -9.53
CA HIS A 129 7.44 3.88 -8.50
C HIS A 129 6.70 5.02 -9.17
N TYR A 130 5.49 5.31 -8.70
CA TYR A 130 4.77 6.47 -9.17
C TYR A 130 5.66 7.62 -8.72
N GLU A 131 6.52 8.09 -9.64
CA GLU A 131 7.15 9.39 -9.53
C GLU A 131 5.97 10.33 -9.53
N ILE A 132 5.50 10.63 -8.30
CA ILE A 132 4.90 11.88 -7.86
C ILE A 132 4.78 12.77 -9.09
N ARG A 133 3.64 12.67 -9.80
CA ARG A 133 3.38 13.46 -11.01
C ARG A 133 3.79 14.89 -10.70
N ASP A 134 4.50 15.53 -11.63
CA ASP A 134 4.95 16.91 -11.47
C ASP A 134 3.81 17.77 -10.92
N PHE A 135 3.89 18.09 -9.63
CA PHE A 135 2.92 18.88 -8.85
C PHE A 135 2.97 20.36 -9.25
N ILE A 136 3.46 20.69 -10.45
CA ILE A 136 3.78 22.05 -10.88
C ILE A 136 2.54 22.97 -10.78
N ASP A 137 1.34 22.42 -10.97
CA ASP A 137 0.06 23.16 -10.83
C ASP A 137 -0.82 22.68 -9.66
N SER A 138 -0.27 21.85 -8.78
CA SER A 138 -1.03 21.14 -7.76
C SER A 138 -0.85 21.82 -6.40
N LEU A 139 -1.92 22.42 -5.89
CA LEU A 139 -1.93 23.23 -4.68
C LEU A 139 -2.62 22.50 -3.53
N SER A 140 -2.28 22.87 -2.29
CA SER A 140 -3.08 22.43 -1.14
C SER A 140 -4.54 22.86 -1.37
N PRO A 141 -5.52 21.99 -1.06
CA PRO A 141 -6.93 22.30 -1.27
C PRO A 141 -7.29 23.65 -0.63
N SER A 142 -8.11 24.44 -1.33
CA SER A 142 -8.66 25.72 -0.84
C SER A 142 -9.97 25.55 -0.08
N GLY A 143 -10.45 26.58 0.64
CA GLY A 143 -11.72 26.51 1.38
C GLY A 143 -12.92 26.26 0.46
N ASP A 144 -12.91 26.90 -0.72
CA ASP A 144 -13.97 26.86 -1.72
C ASP A 144 -14.27 25.43 -2.20
N ILE A 145 -13.29 24.52 -2.15
CA ILE A 145 -13.51 23.13 -2.57
C ILE A 145 -14.56 22.42 -1.72
N VAL A 146 -14.69 22.79 -0.44
CA VAL A 146 -15.67 22.18 0.46
C VAL A 146 -17.08 22.48 -0.01
N GLU A 147 -17.32 23.71 -0.48
CA GLU A 147 -18.60 24.12 -1.04
C GLU A 147 -18.89 23.39 -2.36
N VAL A 148 -17.88 23.28 -3.22
CA VAL A 148 -17.99 22.54 -4.50
C VAL A 148 -18.32 21.07 -4.28
N LEU A 149 -17.72 20.43 -3.27
CA LEU A 149 -17.99 19.03 -2.92
C LEU A 149 -19.40 18.83 -2.32
N LYS A 150 -20.13 19.90 -1.99
CA LYS A 150 -21.47 19.85 -1.38
C LYS A 150 -21.52 19.01 -0.09
N LEU A 151 -20.41 19.01 0.67
CA LEU A 151 -20.29 18.32 1.96
C LEU A 151 -20.08 19.37 3.05
N PRO A 152 -21.15 19.94 3.64
CA PRO A 152 -21.06 21.13 4.51
C PRO A 152 -20.23 20.90 5.78
N ASP A 153 -20.20 19.67 6.30
CA ASP A 153 -19.45 19.31 7.51
C ASP A 153 -17.98 18.91 7.22
N LEU A 154 -17.58 18.89 5.94
CA LEU A 154 -16.24 18.49 5.55
C LEU A 154 -15.25 19.62 5.83
N LYS A 155 -14.37 19.40 6.81
CA LYS A 155 -13.29 20.34 7.10
C LYS A 155 -12.13 20.13 6.14
N ILE A 156 -11.55 21.23 5.66
CA ILE A 156 -10.36 21.23 4.80
C ILE A 156 -9.17 20.45 5.40
N ASP A 157 -9.08 20.43 6.73
CA ASP A 157 -8.04 19.70 7.46
C ASP A 157 -8.14 18.18 7.23
N VAL A 158 -9.33 17.65 6.94
CA VAL A 158 -9.52 16.25 6.57
C VAL A 158 -8.81 15.97 5.25
N LEU A 159 -9.02 16.83 4.23
CA LEU A 159 -8.35 16.71 2.94
C LEU A 159 -6.82 16.83 3.07
N LYS A 160 -6.35 17.80 3.86
CA LYS A 160 -4.92 17.98 4.16
C LYS A 160 -4.32 16.78 4.89
N LYS A 161 -5.04 16.19 5.85
CA LYS A 161 -4.61 14.97 6.57
C LYS A 161 -4.36 13.80 5.62
N PHE A 162 -5.16 13.69 4.56
CA PHE A 162 -4.98 12.66 3.52
C PHE A 162 -3.91 13.01 2.48
N GLY A 163 -3.33 14.20 2.54
CA GLY A 163 -2.37 14.67 1.53
C GLY A 163 -3.05 14.90 0.18
N VAL A 164 -4.34 15.25 0.18
CA VAL A 164 -5.06 15.59 -1.04
C VAL A 164 -4.46 16.84 -1.64
N VAL A 165 -4.33 16.85 -2.97
CA VAL A 165 -3.86 18.01 -3.71
C VAL A 165 -4.87 18.37 -4.78
N GLN A 166 -5.05 19.67 -5.01
CA GLN A 166 -6.00 20.22 -5.96
C GLN A 166 -5.29 20.73 -7.20
N ASN A 167 -5.76 20.32 -8.37
CA ASN A 167 -5.40 20.93 -9.64
C ASN A 167 -6.54 21.84 -10.08
N ILE A 168 -6.33 23.15 -9.95
CA ILE A 168 -7.37 24.15 -10.26
C ILE A 168 -7.67 24.15 -11.76
N GLY A 169 -6.64 24.11 -12.62
CA GLY A 169 -6.83 24.18 -14.07
C GLY A 169 -7.57 22.99 -14.68
N LYS A 170 -7.50 21.81 -14.03
CA LYS A 170 -8.21 20.59 -14.47
C LYS A 170 -9.48 20.31 -13.70
N HIS A 171 -9.77 21.11 -12.66
CA HIS A 171 -10.89 20.88 -11.75
C HIS A 171 -10.86 19.49 -11.11
N THR A 172 -9.68 19.06 -10.65
CA THR A 172 -9.47 17.73 -10.07
C THR A 172 -8.89 17.77 -8.66
N LEU A 173 -9.26 16.78 -7.85
CA LEU A 173 -8.64 16.46 -6.57
C LEU A 173 -7.92 15.11 -6.66
N HIS A 174 -6.68 15.09 -6.19
CA HIS A 174 -5.78 13.95 -6.24
C HIS A 174 -5.62 13.36 -4.84
N PHE A 175 -6.08 12.13 -4.65
CA PHE A 175 -6.05 11.40 -3.38
C PHE A 175 -4.97 10.31 -3.43
N PRO A 176 -3.86 10.44 -2.68
CA PRO A 176 -2.80 9.45 -2.72
C PRO A 176 -3.24 8.12 -2.11
N LEU A 177 -3.14 7.05 -2.87
CA LEU A 177 -3.43 5.69 -2.45
C LEU A 177 -2.17 5.08 -1.85
N LYS A 178 -2.28 4.58 -0.61
CA LYS A 178 -1.14 4.04 0.13
C LYS A 178 -1.34 2.56 0.42
N ASN A 179 -0.27 1.78 0.29
CA ASN A 179 -0.27 0.39 0.74
C ASN A 179 -0.04 0.27 2.26
N VAL A 180 0.01 -0.97 2.75
CA VAL A 180 0.22 -1.28 4.18
C VAL A 180 1.59 -0.82 4.72
N ALA A 181 2.56 -0.54 3.84
CA ALA A 181 3.85 0.03 4.20
C ALA A 181 3.82 1.58 4.23
N GLY A 182 2.67 2.19 3.92
CA GLY A 182 2.50 3.64 3.86
C GLY A 182 3.08 4.28 2.59
N ILE A 183 3.48 3.47 1.60
CA ILE A 183 4.05 3.94 0.34
C ILE A 183 2.92 4.29 -0.61
N CYS A 184 3.06 5.42 -1.30
CA CYS A 184 2.14 5.83 -2.35
C CYS A 184 2.30 4.92 -3.57
N THR A 185 1.24 4.23 -3.95
CA THR A 185 1.22 3.22 -5.02
C THR A 185 0.30 3.63 -6.16
N GLY A 186 -0.29 4.82 -6.05
CA GLY A 186 -1.15 5.44 -7.05
C GLY A 186 -1.93 6.60 -6.43
N GLU A 187 -2.86 7.12 -7.20
CA GLU A 187 -3.78 8.16 -6.81
C GLU A 187 -5.18 7.85 -7.33
N LYS A 188 -6.18 8.28 -6.56
CA LYS A 188 -7.56 8.37 -7.01
C LYS A 188 -7.81 9.83 -7.37
N ILE A 189 -8.25 10.10 -8.59
CA ILE A 189 -8.52 11.44 -9.10
C ILE A 189 -10.03 11.63 -9.13
N LEU A 190 -10.51 12.69 -8.50
CA LEU A 190 -11.91 13.09 -8.50
C LEU A 190 -12.06 14.37 -9.32
N ASN A 191 -12.84 14.32 -10.40
CA ASN A 191 -13.17 15.51 -11.19
C ASN A 191 -14.48 16.12 -10.71
N TYR A 192 -14.40 17.27 -10.05
CA TYR A 192 -15.58 17.89 -9.43
C TYR A 192 -16.42 18.73 -10.39
N ASP A 193 -15.94 18.98 -11.61
CA ASP A 193 -16.71 19.64 -12.67
C ASP A 193 -17.50 18.62 -13.52
N ARG A 194 -16.99 17.39 -13.65
CA ARG A 194 -17.60 16.30 -14.41
C ARG A 194 -18.41 15.37 -13.53
N ASN A 195 -19.37 15.92 -12.80
CA ASN A 195 -20.28 15.13 -11.94
C ASN A 195 -19.56 14.14 -11.01
N PHE A 196 -18.43 14.56 -10.44
CA PHE A 196 -17.64 13.73 -9.51
C PHE A 196 -17.13 12.42 -10.14
N GLU A 197 -16.81 12.43 -11.44
CA GLU A 197 -16.15 11.31 -12.12
C GLU A 197 -14.82 10.96 -11.44
N GLU A 198 -14.55 9.65 -11.37
CA GLU A 198 -13.40 9.10 -10.67
C GLU A 198 -12.49 8.30 -11.60
N GLU A 199 -11.19 8.55 -11.50
CA GLU A 199 -10.16 7.78 -12.20
C GLU A 199 -9.13 7.26 -11.18
N THR A 200 -8.58 6.07 -11.41
CA THR A 200 -7.45 5.56 -10.64
C THR A 200 -6.20 5.56 -11.51
N VAL A 201 -5.12 6.13 -10.98
CA VAL A 201 -3.84 6.21 -11.70
C VAL A 201 -2.72 5.65 -10.82
N PRO A 202 -1.94 4.65 -11.28
CA PRO A 202 -2.11 3.96 -12.55
C PRO A 202 -3.41 3.13 -12.57
N SER A 203 -4.01 3.00 -13.76
CA SER A 203 -5.25 2.22 -13.95
C SER A 203 -5.03 0.73 -13.69
N GLU A 204 -3.80 0.26 -13.85
CA GLU A 204 -3.38 -1.11 -13.56
C GLU A 204 -2.37 -1.15 -12.41
N LYS A 205 -2.37 -2.25 -11.66
CA LYS A 205 -1.40 -2.53 -10.57
C LYS A 205 -1.43 -1.50 -9.42
N CYS A 206 -2.51 -0.73 -9.26
CA CYS A 206 -2.71 0.06 -8.06
C CYS A 206 -3.26 -0.83 -6.93
N SER A 207 -2.49 -1.02 -5.86
CA SER A 207 -2.90 -1.84 -4.70
C SER A 207 -3.27 -1.03 -3.45
N GLY A 208 -3.11 0.29 -3.52
CA GLY A 208 -3.27 1.18 -2.37
C GLY A 208 -4.73 1.49 -2.03
N VAL A 209 -4.96 1.91 -0.79
CA VAL A 209 -6.30 2.26 -0.28
C VAL A 209 -6.28 3.62 0.42
N LEU A 210 -7.42 4.29 0.44
CA LEU A 210 -7.68 5.39 1.37
C LEU A 210 -8.20 4.79 2.68
N CYS A 211 -7.66 5.25 3.81
CA CYS A 211 -8.00 4.71 5.12
C CYS A 211 -8.21 5.85 6.12
N HIS A 212 -9.43 5.99 6.63
CA HIS A 212 -9.75 6.83 7.76
C HIS A 212 -9.93 5.98 9.01
N SER A 213 -9.25 6.33 10.10
CA SER A 213 -9.52 5.77 11.43
C SER A 213 -9.25 6.82 12.50
N ASN A 214 -10.05 6.80 13.56
CA ASN A 214 -9.92 7.69 14.72
C ASN A 214 -9.44 6.94 15.98
N GLY A 215 -8.97 5.70 15.84
CA GLY A 215 -8.56 4.90 16.98
C GLY A 215 -8.42 3.42 16.67
N LYS A 216 -8.62 2.58 17.69
CA LYS A 216 -8.63 1.12 17.57
C LYS A 216 -10.00 0.66 17.07
N ALA A 217 -10.20 0.72 15.77
CA ALA A 217 -11.43 0.24 15.15
C ALA A 217 -11.54 -1.30 15.19
N THR A 218 -12.72 -1.82 15.55
CA THR A 218 -13.06 -3.25 15.47
C THR A 218 -13.89 -3.60 14.24
N LYS A 219 -14.47 -2.59 13.59
CA LYS A 219 -15.26 -2.68 12.37
C LYS A 219 -14.65 -1.78 11.30
N ALA A 220 -14.89 -2.12 10.03
CA ALA A 220 -14.49 -1.31 8.89
C ALA A 220 -15.68 -1.18 7.93
N ILE A 221 -15.87 0.02 7.40
CA ILE A 221 -16.82 0.28 6.32
C ILE A 221 -16.02 0.39 5.04
N LEU A 222 -16.38 -0.43 4.04
CA LEU A 222 -15.81 -0.37 2.71
C LEU A 222 -16.73 0.43 1.81
N VAL A 223 -16.17 1.43 1.14
CA VAL A 223 -16.86 2.24 0.13
C VAL A 223 -16.10 2.22 -1.18
N LEU A 224 -16.82 2.40 -2.29
CA LEU A 224 -16.26 2.35 -3.63
C LEU A 224 -15.93 3.75 -4.18
N SER A 225 -16.65 4.77 -3.74
CA SER A 225 -16.46 6.16 -4.18
C SER A 225 -15.69 6.99 -3.15
N VAL A 226 -14.92 7.96 -3.65
CA VAL A 226 -14.25 8.99 -2.86
C VAL A 226 -15.27 9.90 -2.17
N MET A 227 -16.40 10.18 -2.83
CA MET A 227 -17.45 11.02 -2.25
C MET A 227 -18.08 10.38 -1.02
N ASP A 228 -18.41 9.09 -1.06
CA ASP A 228 -18.92 8.34 0.10
C ASP A 228 -17.86 8.27 1.21
N PHE A 229 -16.59 8.07 0.84
CA PHE A 229 -15.48 8.10 1.80
C PHE A 229 -15.40 9.44 2.53
N LEU A 230 -15.50 10.56 1.81
CA LEU A 230 -15.48 11.89 2.40
C LEU A 230 -16.71 12.16 3.26
N ALA A 231 -17.91 11.75 2.81
CA ALA A 231 -19.13 11.84 3.59
C ALA A 231 -19.03 11.04 4.90
N LEU A 232 -18.44 9.84 4.87
CA LEU A 232 -18.21 9.06 6.10
C LEU A 232 -17.16 9.70 7.01
N CYS A 233 -16.19 10.45 6.47
CA CYS A 233 -15.21 11.18 7.28
C CYS A 233 -15.84 12.35 8.07
N THR A 234 -17.00 12.86 7.65
CA THR A 234 -17.72 13.92 8.38
C THR A 234 -18.67 13.35 9.44
N GLN A 235 -19.06 12.09 9.30
CA GLN A 235 -19.95 11.44 10.24
C GLN A 235 -19.22 11.02 11.52
N LYS A 236 -19.88 11.25 12.66
CA LYS A 236 -19.53 10.57 13.91
C LYS A 236 -20.15 9.19 13.86
N LEU A 237 -19.39 8.22 13.37
CA LEU A 237 -19.78 6.81 13.46
C LEU A 237 -19.52 6.35 14.88
N ASP A 238 -20.56 5.90 15.58
CA ASP A 238 -20.44 5.32 16.91
C ASP A 238 -19.62 4.03 16.83
N GLU A 239 -18.58 3.91 17.68
CA GLU A 239 -17.67 2.74 17.76
C GLU A 239 -18.35 1.50 18.38
#